data_AF-A0A2V6PIH3-F1
#
_entry.id   AF-A0A2V6PIH3-F1
#
_cell.length_a   1.000
_cell.length_b   1.000
_cell.length_c   1.000
_cell.angle_alpha   90.00
_cell.angle_beta   90.00
_cell.angle_gamma   90.00
#
_symmetry.space_group_name_H-M   'P 1'
#
loop_
_entity.id
_entity.type
_entity.pdbx_description
1 polymer ?
#
loop_
_entity_poly.entity_id
_entity_poly.type
_entity_poly.pdbx_seq_one_letter_code
_entity_poly.pdbx_strand_id
1 'polypeptide(L)'
;MAIAPTFEAWQAAARALLREGVPPSEATWRERTPDEPAPPDSEPAFFRVPRQFLDVARQVATHRDPGRWPLLYGVLWRLVHENRELLKQGADGDVRRLFAMAAESR
;
A
#
# COMPACT_ATOMS: atom_id res chain seq x y z
N MET A 1 -8.41 1.40 -10.01
CA MET A 1 -7.68 2.67 -9.83
C MET A 1 -6.27 2.55 -10.42
N ALA A 2 -5.86 3.52 -11.25
CA ALA A 2 -4.55 3.53 -11.89
C ALA A 2 -3.58 4.51 -11.21
N ILE A 3 -2.37 4.05 -10.90
CA ILE A 3 -1.34 4.85 -10.21
C ILE A 3 -0.02 4.84 -10.97
N ALA A 4 0.77 5.90 -10.86
CA ALA A 4 2.18 5.81 -11.24
C ALA A 4 2.89 4.75 -10.38
N PRO A 5 3.91 4.05 -10.89
CA PRO A 5 4.61 3.00 -10.13
C PRO A 5 5.58 3.60 -9.10
N THR A 6 5.12 4.58 -8.32
CA THR A 6 5.88 5.28 -7.29
C THR A 6 5.19 5.16 -5.94
N PHE A 7 5.98 5.16 -4.87
CA PHE A 7 5.45 5.10 -3.50
C PHE A 7 4.48 6.27 -3.21
N GLU A 8 4.80 7.48 -3.68
CA GLU A 8 3.97 8.67 -3.43
C GLU A 8 2.60 8.58 -4.11
N ALA A 9 2.56 8.09 -5.35
CA ALA A 9 1.30 7.89 -6.07
C ALA A 9 0.44 6.81 -5.40
N TRP A 10 1.07 5.70 -4.97
CA TRP A 10 0.38 4.71 -4.15
C TRP A 10 -0.12 5.28 -2.82
N GLN A 11 0.71 6.06 -2.10
CA GLN A 11 0.36 6.61 -0.80
C GLN A 11 -0.84 7.56 -0.89
N ALA A 12 -0.88 8.45 -1.89
CA ALA A 12 -2.00 9.35 -2.10
C ALA A 12 -3.29 8.57 -2.36
N ALA A 13 -3.22 7.60 -3.27
CA ALA A 13 -4.36 6.78 -3.66
C ALA A 13 -4.86 5.88 -2.53
N ALA A 14 -3.94 5.30 -1.74
CA ALA A 14 -4.25 4.47 -0.59
C ALA A 14 -4.95 5.28 0.52
N ARG A 15 -4.53 6.53 0.74
CA ARG A 15 -5.18 7.44 1.70
C ARG A 15 -6.61 7.78 1.29
N ALA A 16 -6.87 7.99 0.00
CA ALA A 16 -8.22 8.21 -0.51
C ALA A 16 -9.12 7.01 -0.23
N LEU A 17 -8.67 5.81 -0.63
CA LEU A 17 -9.44 4.58 -0.41
C LEU A 17 -9.67 4.28 1.08
N LEU A 18 -8.66 4.49 1.93
CA LEU A 18 -8.81 4.36 3.38
C LEU A 18 -9.83 5.33 3.96
N ARG A 19 -9.83 6.59 3.49
CA ARG A 19 -10.79 7.61 3.92
C ARG A 19 -12.22 7.22 3.53
N GLU A 20 -12.39 6.64 2.36
CA GLU A 20 -13.68 6.13 1.88
C GLU A 20 -14.07 4.77 2.49
N GLY A 21 -13.20 4.17 3.31
CA GLY A 21 -13.48 2.89 3.96
C GLY A 21 -13.50 1.70 3.00
N VAL A 22 -12.90 1.82 1.81
CA VAL A 22 -12.93 0.77 0.79
C VAL A 22 -12.12 -0.44 1.28
N PRO A 23 -12.67 -1.66 1.31
CA PRO A 23 -11.90 -2.85 1.69
C PRO A 23 -10.91 -3.25 0.58
N PRO A 24 -9.81 -3.95 0.91
CA PRO A 24 -8.81 -4.36 -0.07
C PRO A 24 -9.35 -5.28 -1.17
N SER A 25 -10.44 -6.03 -0.90
CA SER A 25 -11.12 -6.88 -1.88
C SER A 25 -11.84 -6.08 -2.98
N GLU A 26 -12.23 -4.83 -2.71
CA GLU A 26 -12.88 -3.94 -3.68
C GLU A 26 -11.87 -2.98 -4.35
N ALA A 27 -10.72 -2.76 -3.70
CA ALA A 27 -9.65 -1.92 -4.21
C ALA A 27 -8.89 -2.59 -5.36
N THR A 28 -9.22 -2.21 -6.60
CA THR A 28 -8.45 -2.65 -7.78
C THR A 28 -7.27 -1.72 -8.04
N TRP A 29 -6.06 -2.27 -8.02
CA TRP A 29 -4.81 -1.54 -8.29
C TRP A 29 -4.27 -1.90 -9.68
N ARG A 30 -3.89 -0.89 -10.45
CA ARG A 30 -3.16 -1.06 -11.70
C ARG A 30 -2.15 0.07 -11.88
N GLU A 31 -1.09 -0.20 -12.62
CA GLU A 31 -0.14 0.83 -13.01
C GLU A 31 -0.68 1.64 -14.18
N ARG A 32 -0.43 2.94 -14.15
CA ARG A 32 -0.88 3.86 -15.19
C ARG A 32 0.03 3.78 -16.40
N THR A 33 -0.56 3.88 -17.59
CA THR A 33 0.16 4.12 -18.84
C THR A 33 0.45 5.62 -19.01
N PRO A 34 1.49 6.01 -19.76
CA PRO A 34 1.85 7.42 -19.96
C PRO A 34 0.77 8.27 -20.65
N ASP A 35 -0.21 7.65 -21.31
CA ASP A 35 -1.31 8.32 -22.03
C ASP A 35 -2.52 8.63 -21.13
N GLU A 36 -2.58 8.06 -19.92
CA GLU A 36 -3.75 8.19 -19.05
C GLU A 36 -3.59 9.40 -18.10
N PRO A 37 -4.64 10.22 -17.90
CA PRO A 37 -4.58 11.40 -17.05
C PRO A 37 -4.28 11.03 -15.59
N ALA A 38 -3.58 11.92 -14.88
CA ALA A 38 -3.37 11.78 -13.46
C ALA A 38 -4.71 11.88 -12.70
N PRO A 39 -4.97 11.00 -11.72
CA PRO A 39 -6.10 11.19 -10.83
C PRO A 39 -5.89 12.48 -10.03
N PRO A 40 -6.99 13.13 -9.62
CA PRO A 40 -6.91 14.34 -8.82
C PRO A 40 -6.12 14.07 -7.53
N ASP A 41 -5.31 15.05 -7.13
CA ASP A 41 -4.66 15.03 -5.83
C ASP A 41 -5.71 14.84 -4.74
N SER A 42 -5.49 13.81 -3.93
CA SER A 42 -6.38 13.51 -2.82
C SER A 42 -6.04 14.41 -1.63
N GLU A 43 -7.07 14.93 -0.95
CA GLU A 43 -6.88 15.77 0.22
C GLU A 43 -6.05 15.07 1.31
N PRO A 44 -5.24 15.83 2.08
CA PRO A 44 -4.38 15.24 3.11
C PRO A 44 -5.21 14.60 4.25
N ALA A 45 -5.31 13.27 4.26
CA ALA A 45 -5.86 12.49 5.38
C ALA A 45 -4.75 11.88 6.26
N PHE A 46 -4.74 12.11 7.57
CA PHE A 46 -3.69 11.58 8.47
C PHE A 46 -4.12 10.27 9.13
N PHE A 47 -3.40 9.18 8.85
CA PHE A 47 -3.60 7.88 9.50
C PHE A 47 -2.41 7.53 10.38
N ARG A 48 -2.65 6.94 11.56
CA ARG A 48 -1.58 6.53 12.48
C ARG A 48 -1.05 5.15 12.10
N VAL A 49 -0.06 5.12 11.23
CA VAL A 49 0.64 3.88 10.83
C VAL A 49 2.02 3.76 11.51
N PRO A 50 2.49 2.54 11.81
CA PRO A 50 3.84 2.34 12.35
C PRO A 50 4.92 2.82 11.36
N ARG A 51 5.98 3.46 11.87
CA ARG A 51 7.10 3.93 11.02
C ARG A 51 7.78 2.79 10.26
N GLN A 52 7.84 1.60 10.87
CA GLN A 52 8.38 0.39 10.24
C GLN A 52 7.61 0.03 8.97
N PHE A 53 6.28 0.17 8.95
CA PHE A 53 5.49 -0.11 7.74
C PHE A 53 5.88 0.83 6.61
N LEU A 54 6.06 2.13 6.89
CA LEU A 54 6.45 3.11 5.88
C LEU A 54 7.82 2.82 5.27
N ASP A 55 8.77 2.33 6.07
CA ASP A 55 10.09 1.95 5.59
C ASP A 55 10.03 0.76 4.64
N VAL A 56 9.33 -0.31 5.06
CA VAL A 56 9.11 -1.52 4.26
C VAL A 56 8.32 -1.20 2.99
N ALA A 57 7.29 -0.36 3.09
CA ALA A 57 6.46 0.01 1.97
C ALA A 57 7.22 0.77 0.87
N ARG A 58 8.19 1.62 1.25
CA ARG A 58 9.08 2.28 0.29
C ARG A 58 9.98 1.30 -0.44
N GLN A 59 10.48 0.27 0.25
CA GLN A 59 11.29 -0.78 -0.37
C GLN A 59 10.43 -1.62 -1.32
N VAL A 60 9.27 -2.09 -0.85
CA VAL A 60 8.35 -2.88 -1.67
C VAL A 60 7.88 -2.13 -2.91
N ALA A 61 7.70 -0.80 -2.83
CA ALA A 61 7.30 0.01 -3.98
C ALA A 61 8.29 -0.05 -5.16
N THR A 62 9.57 -0.33 -4.92
CA THR A 62 10.59 -0.46 -5.98
C THR A 62 10.60 -1.85 -6.63
N HIS A 63 9.90 -2.83 -6.05
CA HIS A 63 9.76 -4.17 -6.61
C HIS A 63 9.00 -4.13 -7.94
N ARG A 64 9.24 -5.08 -8.85
CA ARG A 64 8.54 -5.15 -10.15
C ARG A 64 7.24 -5.96 -10.13
N ASP A 65 6.90 -6.55 -8.99
CA ASP A 65 5.71 -7.41 -8.85
C ASP A 65 4.44 -6.54 -8.94
N PRO A 66 3.49 -6.86 -9.83
CA PRO A 66 2.24 -6.10 -9.95
C PRO A 66 1.34 -6.25 -8.71
N GLY A 67 1.52 -7.34 -7.93
CA GLY A 67 0.82 -7.60 -6.68
C GLY A 67 1.34 -6.80 -5.48
N ARG A 68 2.38 -5.98 -5.64
CA ARG A 68 2.93 -5.15 -4.56
C ARG A 68 1.94 -4.11 -4.03
N TRP A 69 1.22 -3.44 -4.93
CA TRP A 69 0.25 -2.40 -4.58
C TRP A 69 -0.96 -2.92 -3.80
N PRO A 70 -1.65 -3.99 -4.24
CA PRO A 70 -2.74 -4.56 -3.45
C PRO A 70 -2.26 -5.15 -2.12
N LEU A 71 -1.08 -5.78 -2.07
CA LEU A 71 -0.50 -6.29 -0.82
C LEU A 71 -0.24 -5.15 0.18
N LEU A 72 0.42 -4.07 -0.27
CA LEU A 72 0.68 -2.89 0.56
C LEU A 72 -0.61 -2.29 1.09
N TYR A 73 -1.63 -2.17 0.24
CA TYR A 73 -2.91 -1.62 0.64
C TYR A 73 -3.64 -2.52 1.65
N GLY A 74 -3.63 -3.84 1.44
CA GLY A 74 -4.20 -4.81 2.36
C GLY A 74 -3.59 -4.69 3.76
N VAL A 75 -2.26 -4.74 3.87
CA VAL A 75 -1.58 -4.61 5.18
C VAL A 75 -1.87 -3.24 5.81
N LEU A 76 -1.86 -2.17 5.03
CA LEU A 76 -2.20 -0.83 5.51
C LEU A 76 -3.63 -0.76 6.06
N TRP A 77 -4.61 -1.30 5.34
CA TRP A 77 -6.01 -1.30 5.75
C TRP A 77 -6.20 -2.04 7.08
N ARG A 78 -5.57 -3.21 7.23
CA ARG A 78 -5.60 -4.01 8.45
C ARG A 78 -4.86 -3.34 9.61
N LEU A 79 -3.77 -2.62 9.35
CA LEU A 79 -3.08 -1.83 10.38
C LEU A 79 -3.95 -0.70 10.94
N VAL A 80 -4.80 -0.09 10.11
CA VAL A 80 -5.67 1.01 10.49
C VAL A 80 -6.97 0.51 11.14
N HIS A 81 -7.58 -0.55 10.60
CA HIS A 81 -8.91 -1.01 10.99
C HIS A 81 -8.92 -2.19 11.97
N GLU A 82 -7.93 -3.09 11.91
CA GLU A 82 -7.91 -4.30 12.74
C GLU A 82 -6.92 -4.19 13.90
N ASN A 83 -5.62 -4.16 13.59
CA ASN A 83 -4.57 -4.25 14.59
C ASN A 83 -3.32 -3.47 14.21
N ARG A 84 -3.00 -2.43 14.99
CA ARG A 84 -1.80 -1.59 14.80
C ARG A 84 -0.49 -2.34 15.07
N GLU A 85 -0.56 -3.46 15.76
CA GLU A 85 0.57 -4.36 16.05
C GLU A 85 0.68 -5.52 15.05
N LEU A 86 -0.09 -5.51 13.95
CA LEU A 86 -0.07 -6.55 12.92
C LEU A 86 1.35 -6.88 12.43
N LEU A 87 2.23 -5.87 12.28
CA LEU A 87 3.63 -6.10 11.86
C LEU A 87 4.45 -6.96 12.83
N LYS A 88 4.03 -7.07 14.10
CA LYS A 88 4.65 -7.97 15.09
C LYS A 88 4.16 -9.40 14.96
N GLN A 89 3.04 -9.62 14.26
CA GLN A 89 2.46 -10.95 14.07
C GLN A 89 3.14 -11.66 12.90
N GLY A 90 4.35 -12.16 13.14
CA GLY A 90 5.14 -12.89 12.15
C GLY A 90 4.54 -14.21 11.66
N ALA A 91 3.35 -14.61 12.11
CA ALA A 91 2.58 -15.73 11.57
C ALA A 91 1.61 -15.31 10.46
N ASP A 92 1.33 -14.02 10.32
CA ASP A 92 0.42 -13.49 9.32
C ASP A 92 1.03 -13.60 7.91
N GLY A 93 0.25 -14.17 6.98
CA GLY A 93 0.71 -14.45 5.61
C GLY A 93 1.04 -13.20 4.81
N ASP A 94 0.23 -12.14 4.94
CA ASP A 94 0.45 -10.88 4.22
C ASP A 94 1.67 -10.16 4.76
N VAL A 95 1.86 -10.15 6.08
CA VAL A 95 3.04 -9.56 6.74
C VAL A 95 4.32 -10.29 6.30
N ARG A 96 4.31 -11.63 6.29
CA ARG A 96 5.45 -12.43 5.79
C ARG A 96 5.78 -12.11 4.35
N ARG A 97 4.77 -12.08 3.47
CA ARG A 97 4.93 -11.77 2.05
C ARG A 97 5.46 -10.35 1.85
N LEU A 98 4.98 -9.40 2.63
CA LEU A 98 5.42 -8.00 2.60
C LEU A 98 6.92 -7.90 2.92
N PHE A 99 7.37 -8.53 4.00
CA PHE A 99 8.79 -8.52 4.38
C PHE A 99 9.67 -9.28 3.38
N ALA A 100 9.19 -10.39 2.82
CA ALA A 100 9.92 -11.13 1.79
C ALA A 100 10.16 -10.25 0.54
N MET A 101 9.10 -9.62 0.02
CA MET A 101 9.21 -8.74 -1.15
C MET A 101 10.13 -7.54 -0.89
N ALA A 102 10.11 -6.98 0.32
CA ALA A 102 11.02 -5.91 0.71
C ALA A 102 12.49 -6.37 0.68
N ALA A 103 12.77 -7.58 1.19
CA ALA A 103 14.11 -8.15 1.20
C ALA A 103 14.64 -8.43 -0.22
N GLU A 104 13.76 -8.77 -1.16
CA GLU A 104 14.09 -8.98 -2.58
C GLU A 104 14.33 -7.66 -3.34
N SER A 105 13.88 -6.52 -2.81
CA SER A 105 13.97 -5.19 -3.44
C SER A 105 15.28 -4.45 -3.14
N ARG A 106 16.29 -5.14 -2.60
CA ARG A 106 17.53 -4.56 -2.04
C ARG A 106 18.72 -4.61 -3.00
#